data_AF-A0A2S1Z4E4-F1
#
_entry.id   AF-A0A2S1Z4E4-F1
#
_cell.length_a   1.000
_cell.length_b   1.000
_cell.length_c   1.000
_cell.angle_alpha   90.00
_cell.angle_beta   90.00
_cell.angle_gamma   90.00
#
_symmetry.space_group_name_H-M   'P 1'
#
loop_
_entity.id
_entity.type
_entity.pdbx_description
1 polymer ?
#
loop_
_entity_poly.entity_id
_entity_poly.type
_entity_poly.pdbx_seq_one_letter_code
_entity_poly.pdbx_strand_id
1 'polypeptide(L)'
;MRKRRAPGPEQMWAECRERLRHLRLRGDVEAYADGELTGARRAEVAAHISRCWACSGSLQLLHLIKTSLRRTPRRAPSSLPSVRLRRYAHRIAHPGPGGPTR
;
A
#
# COMPACT_ATOMS: atom_id res chain seq x y z
N MET A 1 -20.21 35.42 -18.52
CA MET A 1 -20.06 33.97 -18.24
C MET A 1 -19.50 33.26 -19.48
N ARG A 2 -18.27 32.71 -19.43
CA ARG A 2 -17.73 31.93 -20.56
C ARG A 2 -18.28 30.51 -20.50
N LYS A 3 -19.08 30.11 -21.49
CA LYS A 3 -19.53 28.71 -21.66
C LYS A 3 -18.30 27.85 -22.00
N ARG A 4 -17.95 26.89 -21.13
CA ARG A 4 -16.94 25.87 -21.43
C ARG A 4 -17.49 25.00 -22.57
N ARG A 5 -16.84 25.02 -23.74
CA ARG A 5 -17.14 24.05 -24.81
C ARG A 5 -16.80 22.64 -24.29
N ALA A 6 -17.68 21.68 -24.56
CA ALA A 6 -17.38 20.28 -24.28
C ALA A 6 -16.18 19.84 -25.15
N PRO A 7 -15.26 19.02 -24.61
CA PRO A 7 -14.13 18.52 -25.36
C PRO A 7 -14.63 17.69 -26.56
N GLY A 8 -13.98 17.86 -27.70
CA GLY A 8 -14.26 17.04 -28.88
C GLY A 8 -13.87 15.57 -28.65
N PRO A 9 -14.42 14.62 -29.43
CA PRO A 9 -14.19 13.19 -29.24
C PRO A 9 -12.69 12.82 -29.24
N GLU A 10 -11.87 13.47 -30.08
CA GLU A 10 -10.41 13.23 -30.12
C GLU A 10 -9.67 13.60 -28.83
N GLN A 11 -10.08 14.71 -28.19
CA GLN A 11 -9.50 15.15 -26.92
C GLN A 11 -9.85 14.16 -25.80
N MET A 12 -11.10 13.67 -25.80
CA MET A 12 -11.54 12.65 -24.85
C MET A 12 -10.74 11.34 -25.01
N TRP A 13 -10.47 10.90 -26.25
CA TRP A 13 -9.65 9.70 -26.50
C TRP A 13 -8.18 9.90 -26.10
N ALA A 14 -7.61 11.08 -26.34
CA ALA A 14 -6.26 11.41 -25.89
C ALA A 14 -6.15 11.38 -24.36
N GLU A 15 -7.11 11.96 -23.66
CA GLU A 15 -7.17 11.97 -22.19
C GLU A 15 -7.34 10.53 -21.63
N CYS A 16 -8.19 9.72 -22.27
CA CYS A 16 -8.38 8.32 -21.89
C CYS A 16 -7.09 7.49 -22.07
N ARG A 17 -6.36 7.68 -23.16
CA ARG A 17 -5.06 7.02 -23.39
C ARG A 17 -4.03 7.40 -22.34
N GLU A 18 -3.95 8.68 -21.96
CA GLU A 18 -3.02 9.13 -20.92
C GLU A 18 -3.38 8.54 -19.56
N ARG A 19 -4.67 8.48 -19.21
CA ARG A 19 -5.13 7.79 -17.99
C ARG A 19 -4.75 6.32 -17.98
N LEU A 20 -4.93 5.61 -19.10
CA LEU A 20 -4.53 4.21 -19.21
C LEU A 20 -3.02 4.03 -19.10
N ARG A 21 -2.22 4.95 -19.63
CA ARG A 21 -0.76 4.96 -19.45
C ARG A 21 -0.38 5.10 -17.98
N HIS A 22 -1.01 6.01 -17.23
CA HIS A 22 -0.79 6.14 -15.79
C HIS A 22 -1.24 4.91 -15.01
N LEU A 23 -2.36 4.29 -15.38
CA LEU A 23 -2.83 3.06 -14.73
C LEU A 23 -1.84 1.91 -14.91
N ARG A 24 -1.25 1.75 -16.11
CA ARG A 24 -0.21 0.75 -16.36
C ARG A 24 1.06 1.03 -15.57
N LEU A 25 1.50 2.29 -15.54
CA LEU A 25 2.69 2.72 -14.81
C LEU A 25 2.53 2.65 -13.29
N ARG A 26 1.30 2.62 -12.76
CA ARG A 26 1.06 2.56 -11.31
C ARG A 26 1.77 1.36 -10.67
N GLY A 27 1.66 0.18 -11.28
CA GLY A 27 2.32 -1.02 -10.77
C GLY A 27 3.85 -0.89 -10.77
N ASP A 28 4.41 -0.29 -11.81
CA ASP A 28 5.85 -0.02 -11.86
C ASP A 28 6.30 1.02 -10.84
N VAL A 29 5.49 2.06 -10.56
CA VAL A 29 5.79 3.06 -9.53
C VAL A 29 5.77 2.43 -8.13
N GLU A 30 4.83 1.51 -7.88
CA GLU A 30 4.77 0.73 -6.65
C GLU A 30 6.03 -0.15 -6.49
N ALA A 31 6.36 -0.95 -7.51
CA ALA A 31 7.58 -1.76 -7.54
C ALA A 31 8.87 -0.93 -7.43
N TYR A 32 8.91 0.26 -8.04
CA TYR A 32 10.02 1.20 -7.91
C TYR A 32 10.17 1.66 -6.46
N ALA A 33 9.05 1.99 -5.79
CA ALA A 33 9.05 2.42 -4.40
C ALA A 33 9.47 1.29 -3.43
N ASP A 34 9.31 0.02 -3.81
CA ASP A 34 9.79 -1.14 -3.06
C ASP A 34 11.24 -1.53 -3.41
N GLY A 35 11.82 -0.93 -4.45
CA GLY A 35 13.17 -1.25 -4.91
C GLY A 35 13.24 -2.56 -5.72
N GLU A 36 12.11 -3.05 -6.21
CA GLU A 36 11.98 -4.31 -6.95
C GLU A 36 12.35 -4.17 -8.43
N LEU A 37 12.33 -2.94 -8.96
CA LEU A 37 12.75 -2.69 -10.34
C LEU A 37 14.27 -2.64 -10.49
N THR A 38 14.76 -3.23 -11.58
CA THR A 38 16.19 -3.28 -11.93
C THR A 38 16.43 -2.86 -13.38
N GLY A 39 17.70 -2.57 -13.71
CA GLY A 39 18.15 -2.31 -15.09
C GLY A 39 17.40 -1.18 -15.80
N ALA A 40 17.11 -1.40 -17.09
CA ALA A 40 16.45 -0.42 -17.96
C ALA A 40 15.07 0.00 -17.43
N ARG A 41 14.29 -0.94 -16.88
CA ARG A 41 12.94 -0.65 -16.40
C ARG A 41 12.94 0.35 -15.24
N ARG A 42 13.89 0.22 -14.32
CA ARG A 42 14.08 1.19 -13.23
C ARG A 42 14.40 2.59 -13.77
N ALA A 43 15.28 2.68 -14.78
CA ALA A 43 15.68 3.94 -15.39
C ALA A 43 14.52 4.63 -16.14
N GLU A 44 13.72 3.86 -16.89
CA GLU A 44 12.52 4.35 -17.57
C GLU A 44 11.51 4.95 -16.60
N VAL A 45 11.23 4.24 -15.51
CA VAL A 45 10.28 4.66 -14.49
C VAL A 45 10.80 5.90 -13.75
N ALA A 46 12.08 5.94 -13.40
CA ALA A 46 12.71 7.13 -12.81
C ALA A 46 12.60 8.36 -13.73
N ALA A 47 12.84 8.20 -15.03
CA ALA A 47 12.71 9.27 -16.02
C ALA A 47 11.26 9.74 -16.20
N HIS A 48 10.27 8.85 -16.08
CA HIS A 48 8.86 9.23 -16.10
C HIS A 48 8.48 10.02 -14.84
N ILE A 49 8.84 9.50 -13.67
CA ILE A 49 8.51 10.11 -12.37
C ILE A 49 9.10 11.53 -12.26
N SER A 50 10.27 11.79 -12.83
CA SER A 50 10.86 13.14 -12.81
C SER A 50 10.09 14.18 -13.63
N ARG A 51 9.21 13.74 -14.55
CA ARG A 51 8.47 14.60 -15.48
C ARG A 51 6.95 14.58 -15.26
N CYS A 52 6.43 13.56 -14.58
CA CYS A 52 5.00 13.43 -14.31
C CYS A 52 4.67 13.77 -12.86
N TRP A 53 3.89 14.84 -12.66
CA TRP A 53 3.44 15.25 -11.33
C TRP A 53 2.56 14.20 -10.63
N ALA A 54 1.69 13.53 -11.38
CA ALA A 54 0.80 12.51 -10.81
C ALA A 54 1.60 11.31 -10.25
N CYS A 55 2.52 10.75 -11.04
CA CYS A 55 3.35 9.62 -10.63
C CYS A 55 4.36 10.00 -9.53
N SER A 56 4.89 11.22 -9.55
CA SER A 56 5.73 11.75 -8.47
C SER A 56 4.96 11.85 -7.15
N GLY A 57 3.73 12.39 -7.18
CA GLY A 57 2.85 12.44 -6.02
C GLY A 57 2.52 11.05 -5.47
N SER A 58 2.22 10.09 -6.35
CA SER A 58 2.00 8.69 -5.95
C SER A 58 3.24 8.08 -5.27
N LEU A 59 4.44 8.29 -5.82
CA LEU A 59 5.69 7.81 -5.22
C LEU A 59 5.92 8.41 -3.82
N GLN A 60 5.72 9.72 -3.67
CA GLN A 60 5.85 10.40 -2.37
C GLN A 60 4.86 9.85 -1.34
N LEU A 61 3.59 9.64 -1.73
CA LEU A 61 2.58 9.05 -0.86
C LEU A 61 2.97 7.64 -0.41
N LEU A 62 3.45 6.80 -1.32
CA LEU A 62 3.93 5.45 -0.99
C LEU A 62 5.09 5.50 0.02
N HIS A 63 6.07 6.38 -0.18
CA HIS A 63 7.17 6.56 0.76
C HIS A 63 6.69 7.04 2.15
N LEU A 64 5.74 7.96 2.20
CA LEU A 64 5.15 8.44 3.45
C LEU A 64 4.42 7.32 4.20
N ILE A 65 3.59 6.54 3.51
CA ILE A 65 2.89 5.38 4.09
C ILE A 65 3.90 4.38 4.64
N LYS A 66 4.90 3.99 3.84
CA LYS A 66 5.95 3.04 4.27
C LYS A 66 6.73 3.56 5.48
N THR A 67 7.06 4.85 5.51
CA THR A 67 7.76 5.46 6.64
C THR A 67 6.89 5.48 7.89
N SER A 68 5.60 5.82 7.75
CA SER A 68 4.62 5.78 8.85
C SER A 68 4.49 4.37 9.44
N LEU A 69 4.37 3.35 8.58
CA LEU A 69 4.30 1.95 8.98
C LEU A 69 5.58 1.48 9.69
N ARG A 70 6.77 1.90 9.24
CA ARG A 70 8.04 1.57 9.91
C ARG A 70 8.18 2.23 11.29
N ARG A 71 7.65 3.45 11.45
CA ARG A 71 7.71 4.22 12.70
C ARG A 71 6.61 3.84 13.68
N THR A 72 5.56 3.15 13.23
CA THR A 72 4.54 2.62 14.14
C THR A 72 5.23 1.66 15.11
N PRO A 73 5.03 1.80 16.44
CA PRO A 73 5.55 0.83 17.38
C PRO A 73 5.01 -0.52 16.96
N ARG A 74 5.89 -1.41 16.49
CA ARG A 74 5.51 -2.76 16.13
C ARG A 74 4.87 -3.33 17.38
N ARG A 75 3.55 -3.55 17.36
CA ARG A 75 2.88 -4.27 18.45
C ARG A 75 3.54 -5.65 18.41
N ALA A 76 4.54 -5.84 19.25
CA ALA A 76 5.28 -7.08 19.27
C ALA A 76 4.22 -8.17 19.45
N PRO A 77 4.22 -9.22 18.60
CA PRO A 77 3.31 -10.33 18.82
C PRO A 77 3.51 -10.76 20.27
N SER A 78 2.41 -10.87 21.01
CA SER A 78 2.50 -11.20 22.43
C SER A 78 3.31 -12.48 22.57
N SER A 79 4.25 -12.49 23.51
CA SER A 79 5.15 -13.63 23.68
C SER A 79 4.36 -14.94 23.79
N LEU A 80 4.91 -16.03 23.25
CA LEU A 80 4.28 -17.35 23.39
C LEU A 80 3.96 -17.69 24.86
N PRO A 81 4.83 -17.37 25.84
CA PRO A 81 4.48 -17.48 27.26
C PRO A 81 3.21 -16.69 27.64
N SER A 82 3.10 -15.42 27.24
CA SER A 82 1.93 -14.59 27.55
C SER A 82 0.64 -15.12 26.92
N VAL A 83 0.71 -15.70 25.70
CA VAL A 83 -0.43 -16.35 25.05
C VAL A 83 -0.84 -17.61 25.82
N ARG A 84 0.12 -18.44 26.23
CA ARG A 84 -0.12 -19.66 27.00
C ARG A 84 -0.74 -19.35 28.37
N LEU A 85 -0.21 -18.36 29.08
CA LEU A 85 -0.75 -17.90 30.36
C LEU A 85 -2.20 -17.45 30.23
N ARG A 86 -2.52 -16.63 29.22
CA ARG A 86 -3.91 -16.19 28.98
C ARG A 86 -4.84 -17.35 28.65
N ARG A 87 -4.39 -18.33 27.85
CA ARG A 87 -5.17 -19.53 27.54
C ARG A 87 -5.40 -20.40 28.78
N TYR A 88 -4.40 -20.52 29.65
CA TYR A 88 -4.53 -21.23 30.92
C TYR A 88 -5.52 -20.51 31.85
N ALA A 89 -5.34 -19.20 32.05
CA ALA A 89 -6.23 -18.36 32.85
C ALA A 89 -7.70 -18.44 32.39
N HIS A 90 -7.93 -18.42 31.08
CA HIS A 90 -9.28 -18.58 30.53
C HIS A 90 -9.90 -19.94 30.86
N ARG A 91 -9.10 -21.01 30.86
CA ARG A 91 -9.57 -22.38 31.13
C ARG A 91 -9.94 -22.58 32.60
N ILE A 92 -9.20 -21.98 33.52
CA ILE A 92 -9.52 -22.04 34.95
C ILE A 92 -10.70 -21.13 35.31
N ALA A 93 -10.88 -20.01 34.61
CA ALA A 93 -12.01 -19.09 34.82
C ALA A 93 -13.32 -19.62 34.23
N HIS A 94 -13.24 -20.42 33.15
CA HIS A 94 -14.38 -21.04 32.49
C HIS A 94 -14.16 -22.55 32.40
N PRO A 95 -14.25 -23.28 33.54
CA PRO A 95 -14.18 -24.73 33.50
C PRO A 95 -15.38 -25.23 32.70
N GLY A 96 -15.12 -25.85 31.54
CA GLY A 96 -16.12 -26.67 30.87
C GLY A 96 -16.56 -27.82 31.78
N PRO A 97 -17.66 -28.52 31.48
CA PRO A 97 -18.26 -29.54 32.35
C PRO A 97 -17.42 -30.83 32.57
N GLY A 98 -16.10 -30.79 32.39
CA GLY A 98 -15.19 -31.92 32.58
C GLY A 98 -13.76 -31.51 32.98
N GLY A 99 -13.62 -30.48 33.83
CA GLY A 99 -12.30 -30.07 34.35
C GLY A 99 -11.64 -31.15 35.22
N PRO A 100 -10.29 -31.25 35.24
CA PRO A 100 -9.58 -32.33 35.93
C PRO A 100 -9.76 -32.23 37.44
N THR A 101 -10.33 -33.27 38.04
CA THR A 101 -10.26 -33.54 39.47
C THR A 101 -8.80 -33.72 39.88
N ARG A 102 -8.40 -32.95 40.88
CA ARG A 102 -7.07 -32.91 41.49
C ARG A 102 -6.67 -34.23 42.11
#